data_AF-A0A4Y9Q7R7-F1
#
_entry.id   AF-A0A4Y9Q7R7-F1
#
_cell.length_a   1.000
_cell.length_b   1.000
_cell.length_c   1.000
_cell.angle_alpha   90.00
_cell.angle_beta   90.00
_cell.angle_gamma   90.00
#
_symmetry.space_group_name_H-M   'P 1'
#
loop_
_entity.id
_entity.type
_entity.pdbx_description
1 polymer ?
#
loop_
_entity_poly.entity_id
_entity_poly.type
_entity_poly.pdbx_seq_one_letter_code
_entity_poly.pdbx_strand_id
1 'polypeptide(L)'
;MDIDDYQQAAGRSDILPSEELTLPLLGLAGEIGNLAAELKKRQRDALGYRGFRDEVREELGDLIWYAAALARRCDLDLGQVLTENLQKTEERYLRPPAPPPHELFDDGLEPAEQLPRQIDITFAESVEIDRGAGPVPVVRIYRGPSTVGDPLDDNSDDNDDYRYHDALHLAHMAVLGWSPTMRGLLDVKRRSDPDANRIQDGGRAAVIEEGLAAYVFSVAAEHSFFATGDRVPADVLKACRKMTAHLEVSRRSSADWEYAILTGYEMFRALREHRGGTVHADLVARTLTFTPPAPKSRPAPSLALKLGKLVVFEGLDRAGKSTQRDLLESVLDAGSTTFAHMPSGFTDFTRRLYRLLETKPPVRPLARQLAHLSCHSESIEELIDSTRRGALVLDRWWWSTLAYGWYATGGELGLSEATFRSLVNEVWGSVEADLVFLFLHAHLSDVNNADGVKEGYEAIAAADPDRVVIVPPMSASDTHDFIITELRQRGLLEPDDSR
;
A
#
# COMPACT_ATOMS: atom_id res chain seq x y z
N MET A 1 50.32 -9.90 -15.78
CA MET A 1 50.04 -10.07 -14.35
C MET A 1 48.55 -9.95 -14.23
N ASP A 2 47.90 -11.05 -13.91
CA ASP A 2 46.51 -11.01 -13.47
C ASP A 2 46.45 -10.65 -11.97
N ILE A 3 45.25 -10.64 -11.40
CA ILE A 3 45.05 -10.24 -10.00
C ILE A 3 45.58 -11.29 -9.02
N ASP A 4 45.60 -12.56 -9.40
CA ASP A 4 46.06 -13.66 -8.56
C ASP A 4 47.60 -13.66 -8.50
N ASP A 5 48.26 -13.47 -9.65
CA ASP A 5 49.68 -13.17 -9.76
C ASP A 5 50.06 -11.99 -8.86
N TYR A 6 49.26 -10.92 -8.91
CA TYR A 6 49.47 -9.72 -8.10
C TYR A 6 49.33 -10.02 -6.61
N GLN A 7 48.26 -10.72 -6.18
CA GLN A 7 48.03 -11.04 -4.77
C GLN A 7 49.18 -11.88 -4.19
N GLN A 8 49.73 -12.82 -4.96
CA GLN A 8 50.91 -13.59 -4.57
C GLN A 8 52.18 -12.73 -4.53
N ALA A 9 52.41 -11.90 -5.55
CA ALA A 9 53.59 -11.04 -5.62
C ALA A 9 53.61 -10.01 -4.48
N ALA A 10 52.46 -9.41 -4.14
CA ALA A 10 52.31 -8.47 -3.03
C ALA A 10 52.66 -9.10 -1.67
N GLY A 11 52.49 -10.42 -1.52
CA GLY A 11 52.90 -11.15 -0.31
C GLY A 11 54.42 -11.14 -0.09
N ARG A 12 55.24 -10.90 -1.11
CA ARG A 12 56.70 -10.84 -0.98
C ARG A 12 57.19 -9.55 -0.30
N SER A 13 56.40 -8.48 -0.37
CA SER A 13 56.70 -7.20 0.29
C SER A 13 55.88 -6.95 1.57
N ASP A 14 54.98 -7.87 1.90
CA ASP A 14 54.18 -7.82 3.13
C ASP A 14 55.03 -8.23 4.33
N ILE A 15 55.57 -7.23 5.02
CA ILE A 15 56.37 -7.40 6.25
C ILE A 15 55.52 -7.49 7.52
N LEU A 16 54.19 -7.37 7.40
CA LEU A 16 53.29 -7.37 8.54
C LEU A 16 53.00 -8.82 8.98
N PRO A 17 52.76 -9.08 10.28
CA PRO A 17 52.39 -10.41 10.75
C PRO A 17 51.12 -10.94 10.05
N SER A 18 51.02 -12.27 9.86
CA SER A 18 49.88 -12.90 9.18
C SER A 18 48.55 -12.76 9.95
N GLU A 19 48.59 -12.59 11.27
CA GLU A 19 47.41 -12.39 12.13
C GLU A 19 47.01 -10.90 12.25
N GLU A 20 47.83 -9.98 11.74
CA GLU A 20 47.63 -8.52 11.93
C GLU A 20 46.60 -7.96 10.95
N LEU A 21 45.38 -7.70 11.43
CA LEU A 21 44.31 -7.10 10.62
C LEU A 21 44.24 -5.57 10.74
N THR A 22 44.75 -4.98 11.81
CA THR A 22 44.56 -3.55 12.10
C THR A 22 45.30 -2.68 11.10
N LEU A 23 46.57 -2.99 10.85
CA LEU A 23 47.40 -2.18 9.96
C LEU A 23 46.94 -2.23 8.49
N PRO A 24 46.58 -3.39 7.90
CA PRO A 24 45.98 -3.41 6.57
C PRO A 24 44.67 -2.62 6.46
N LEU A 25 43.79 -2.70 7.49
CA LEU A 25 42.54 -1.94 7.52
C LEU A 25 42.78 -0.42 7.62
N LEU A 26 43.72 0.00 8.46
CA LEU A 26 44.10 1.42 8.57
C LEU A 26 44.77 1.92 7.30
N GLY A 27 45.56 1.08 6.62
CA GLY A 27 46.12 1.37 5.31
C GLY A 27 45.03 1.67 4.27
N LEU A 28 44.05 0.76 4.13
CA LEU A 28 42.89 1.01 3.25
C LEU A 28 42.17 2.32 3.56
N ALA A 29 41.93 2.61 4.84
CA ALA A 29 41.29 3.87 5.24
C ALA A 29 42.17 5.10 4.95
N GLY A 30 43.48 4.97 5.14
CA GLY A 30 44.49 5.99 4.87
C GLY A 30 44.51 6.39 3.39
N GLU A 31 44.63 5.41 2.50
CA GLU A 31 44.72 5.68 1.06
C GLU A 31 43.40 6.23 0.48
N ILE A 32 42.23 5.79 0.99
CA ILE A 32 40.95 6.45 0.68
C ILE A 32 40.95 7.91 1.14
N GLY A 33 41.50 8.18 2.32
CA GLY A 33 41.66 9.52 2.87
C GLY A 33 42.57 10.40 2.01
N ASN A 34 43.67 9.85 1.51
CA ASN A 34 44.59 10.53 0.59
C ASN A 34 43.90 10.85 -0.74
N LEU A 35 43.20 9.89 -1.36
CA LEU A 35 42.38 10.16 -2.55
C LEU A 35 41.37 11.29 -2.34
N ALA A 36 40.70 11.33 -1.19
CA ALA A 36 39.77 12.40 -0.84
C ALA A 36 40.50 13.75 -0.69
N ALA A 37 41.70 13.77 -0.10
CA ALA A 37 42.53 14.95 0.02
C ALA A 37 42.98 15.48 -1.37
N GLU A 38 43.35 14.59 -2.29
CA GLU A 38 43.72 14.94 -3.66
C GLU A 38 42.55 15.52 -4.46
N LEU A 39 41.35 14.94 -4.29
CA LEU A 39 40.13 15.48 -4.90
C LEU A 39 39.84 16.90 -4.39
N LYS A 40 39.99 17.14 -3.07
CA LYS A 40 39.83 18.46 -2.47
C LYS A 40 40.84 19.47 -3.02
N LYS A 41 42.11 19.10 -3.17
CA LYS A 41 43.15 19.95 -3.79
C LYS A 41 42.75 20.33 -5.23
N ARG A 42 42.31 19.35 -6.03
CA ARG A 42 41.86 19.57 -7.41
C ARG A 42 40.67 20.53 -7.51
N GLN A 43 39.70 20.43 -6.59
CA GLN A 43 38.54 21.33 -6.56
C GLN A 43 38.90 22.75 -6.12
N ARG A 44 39.80 22.90 -5.13
CA ARG A 44 40.25 24.20 -4.62
C ARG A 44 41.14 24.94 -5.63
N ASP A 45 42.09 24.22 -6.23
CA ASP A 45 43.19 24.81 -7.01
C ASP A 45 42.98 24.58 -8.53
N ALA A 46 41.78 24.93 -9.02
CA ALA A 46 41.28 24.57 -10.35
C ALA A 46 42.15 25.03 -11.53
N LEU A 47 42.97 26.08 -11.35
CA LEU A 47 43.83 26.66 -12.41
C LEU A 47 45.32 26.26 -12.30
N GLY A 48 45.70 25.33 -11.43
CA GLY A 48 47.12 25.02 -11.21
C GLY A 48 47.49 23.59 -10.81
N TYR A 49 46.54 22.80 -10.30
CA TYR A 49 46.85 21.46 -9.82
C TYR A 49 46.94 20.44 -10.97
N ARG A 50 48.17 19.95 -11.26
CA ARG A 50 48.45 18.99 -12.36
C ARG A 50 48.79 17.57 -11.87
N GLY A 51 49.02 17.38 -10.58
CA GLY A 51 49.47 16.10 -10.00
C GLY A 51 48.36 15.04 -9.86
N PHE A 52 47.09 15.44 -9.94
CA PHE A 52 45.96 14.57 -9.57
C PHE A 52 46.01 13.16 -10.17
N ARG A 53 46.36 13.05 -11.45
CA ARG A 53 46.36 11.75 -12.14
C ARG A 53 47.45 10.82 -11.61
N ASP A 54 48.60 11.37 -11.24
CA ASP A 54 49.73 10.57 -10.78
C ASP A 54 49.54 10.18 -9.31
N GLU A 55 49.06 11.09 -8.46
CA GLU A 55 48.67 10.76 -7.09
C GLU A 55 47.56 9.70 -7.06
N VAL A 56 46.49 9.85 -7.87
CA VAL A 56 45.44 8.82 -7.95
C VAL A 56 46.00 7.46 -8.38
N ARG A 57 47.02 7.42 -9.25
CA ARG A 57 47.64 6.14 -9.65
C ARG A 57 48.38 5.50 -8.47
N GLU A 58 49.13 6.28 -7.72
CA GLU A 58 49.90 5.83 -6.55
C GLU A 58 48.97 5.29 -5.47
N GLU A 59 47.99 6.11 -5.05
CA GLU A 59 47.03 5.77 -4.00
C GLU A 59 46.15 4.56 -4.37
N LEU A 60 45.75 4.41 -5.65
CA LEU A 60 45.05 3.20 -6.11
C LEU A 60 45.96 1.96 -6.06
N GLY A 61 47.25 2.12 -6.34
CA GLY A 61 48.22 1.03 -6.22
C GLY A 61 48.33 0.53 -4.78
N ASP A 62 48.45 1.46 -3.83
CA ASP A 62 48.57 1.15 -2.41
C ASP A 62 47.26 0.59 -1.84
N LEU A 63 46.10 1.07 -2.29
CA LEU A 63 44.81 0.47 -1.98
C LEU A 63 44.74 -1.00 -2.37
N ILE A 64 45.18 -1.34 -3.59
CA ILE A 64 45.17 -2.72 -4.07
C ILE A 64 46.18 -3.56 -3.28
N TRP A 65 47.32 -2.99 -2.88
CA TRP A 65 48.30 -3.67 -2.03
C TRP A 65 47.70 -4.04 -0.67
N TYR A 66 47.07 -3.08 0.01
CA TYR A 66 46.41 -3.32 1.30
C TYR A 66 45.21 -4.26 1.18
N ALA A 67 44.44 -4.19 0.08
CA ALA A 67 43.35 -5.11 -0.20
C ALA A 67 43.87 -6.55 -0.36
N ALA A 68 44.96 -6.75 -1.11
CA ALA A 68 45.61 -8.05 -1.26
C ALA A 68 46.17 -8.57 0.07
N ALA A 69 46.75 -7.68 0.89
CA ALA A 69 47.24 -8.01 2.23
C ALA A 69 46.11 -8.45 3.16
N LEU A 70 44.97 -7.77 3.14
CA LEU A 70 43.79 -8.15 3.92
C LEU A 70 43.18 -9.47 3.41
N ALA A 71 43.03 -9.62 2.10
CA ALA A 71 42.48 -10.83 1.48
C ALA A 71 43.25 -12.09 1.90
N ARG A 72 44.60 -12.06 1.87
CA ARG A 72 45.44 -13.18 2.33
C ARG A 72 45.20 -13.53 3.80
N ARG A 73 44.95 -12.55 4.67
CA ARG A 73 44.71 -12.78 6.11
C ARG A 73 43.31 -13.30 6.42
N CYS A 74 42.36 -12.98 5.55
CA CYS A 74 40.99 -13.48 5.63
C CYS A 74 40.76 -14.77 4.84
N ASP A 75 41.82 -15.38 4.30
CA ASP A 75 41.74 -16.57 3.43
C ASP A 75 40.82 -16.37 2.22
N LEU A 76 40.92 -15.18 1.59
CA LEU A 76 40.13 -14.80 0.43
C LEU A 76 41.00 -14.76 -0.83
N ASP A 77 40.46 -15.32 -1.92
CA ASP A 77 40.98 -15.19 -3.27
C ASP A 77 40.49 -13.86 -3.87
N LEU A 78 41.41 -12.96 -4.23
CA LEU A 78 41.03 -11.63 -4.71
C LEU A 78 40.41 -11.69 -6.12
N GLY A 79 40.83 -12.64 -6.96
CA GLY A 79 40.20 -12.90 -8.26
C GLY A 79 38.75 -13.34 -8.14
N GLN A 80 38.46 -14.20 -7.16
CA GLN A 80 37.08 -14.59 -6.82
C GLN A 80 36.27 -13.39 -6.33
N VAL A 81 36.81 -12.58 -5.40
CA VAL A 81 36.13 -11.36 -4.90
C VAL A 81 35.77 -10.41 -6.05
N LEU A 82 36.68 -10.19 -6.99
CA LEU A 82 36.43 -9.33 -8.15
C LEU A 82 35.39 -9.95 -9.10
N THR A 83 35.45 -11.25 -9.35
CA THR A 83 34.50 -11.97 -10.20
C THR A 83 33.08 -11.91 -9.62
N GLU A 84 32.93 -12.17 -8.32
CA GLU A 84 31.65 -12.07 -7.62
C GLU A 84 31.12 -10.63 -7.61
N ASN A 85 32.00 -9.63 -7.50
CA ASN A 85 31.62 -8.23 -7.59
C ASN A 85 31.10 -7.87 -8.99
N LEU A 86 31.79 -8.30 -10.05
CA LEU A 86 31.37 -8.07 -11.43
C LEU A 86 29.98 -8.67 -11.66
N GLN A 87 29.78 -9.95 -11.32
CA GLN A 87 28.48 -10.61 -11.43
C GLN A 87 27.38 -9.81 -10.70
N LYS A 88 27.65 -9.41 -9.44
CA LYS A 88 26.70 -8.61 -8.64
C LYS A 88 26.37 -7.27 -9.31
N THR A 89 27.36 -6.58 -9.87
CA THR A 89 27.14 -5.29 -10.53
C THR A 89 26.44 -5.43 -11.87
N GLU A 90 26.70 -6.49 -12.62
CA GLU A 90 25.98 -6.81 -13.86
C GLU A 90 24.51 -7.11 -13.56
N GLU A 91 24.24 -8.00 -12.60
CA GLU A 91 22.88 -8.33 -12.15
C GLU A 91 22.11 -7.07 -11.68
N ARG A 92 22.81 -6.12 -11.05
CA ARG A 92 22.18 -4.89 -10.55
C ARG A 92 21.97 -3.85 -11.64
N TYR A 93 23.01 -3.51 -12.39
CA TYR A 93 23.04 -2.31 -13.25
C TYR A 93 22.80 -2.61 -14.73
N LEU A 94 23.09 -3.83 -15.19
CA LEU A 94 22.89 -4.26 -16.59
C LEU A 94 21.69 -5.21 -16.74
N ARG A 95 20.78 -5.18 -15.76
CA ARG A 95 19.55 -5.96 -15.73
C ARG A 95 18.66 -5.65 -16.94
N PRO A 96 18.26 -6.65 -17.76
CA PRO A 96 17.31 -6.45 -18.86
C PRO A 96 15.92 -5.97 -18.37
N PRO A 97 15.07 -5.40 -19.24
CA PRO A 97 13.72 -5.00 -18.84
C PRO A 97 12.83 -6.16 -18.38
N ALA A 98 13.02 -7.35 -18.96
CA ALA A 98 12.28 -8.55 -18.62
C ALA A 98 13.22 -9.63 -18.05
N PRO A 99 12.74 -10.47 -17.12
CA PRO A 99 13.52 -11.57 -16.58
C PRO A 99 13.96 -12.56 -17.67
N PRO A 100 15.24 -12.98 -17.72
CA PRO A 100 15.70 -14.01 -18.66
C PRO A 100 15.07 -15.38 -18.33
N PRO A 101 14.92 -16.31 -19.28
CA PRO A 101 14.34 -17.63 -18.99
C PRO A 101 15.23 -18.44 -18.04
N HIS A 102 14.61 -19.30 -17.23
CA HIS A 102 15.32 -20.27 -16.38
C HIS A 102 14.51 -21.57 -16.24
N GLU A 103 15.19 -22.68 -15.94
CA GLU A 103 14.54 -23.96 -15.63
C GLU A 103 13.70 -23.87 -14.35
N LEU A 104 12.57 -24.59 -14.32
CA LEU A 104 11.69 -24.68 -13.16
C LEU A 104 12.10 -25.89 -12.30
N PHE A 105 11.92 -25.78 -10.98
CA PHE A 105 12.40 -26.80 -10.04
C PHE A 105 11.63 -28.13 -10.10
N ASP A 106 10.56 -28.19 -10.91
CA ASP A 106 9.66 -29.33 -11.04
C ASP A 106 9.43 -29.77 -12.49
N ASP A 107 10.21 -29.29 -13.47
CA ASP A 107 10.06 -29.64 -14.90
C ASP A 107 10.05 -31.15 -15.17
N GLY A 108 10.75 -31.93 -14.36
CA GLY A 108 10.84 -33.40 -14.49
C GLY A 108 9.81 -34.20 -13.68
N LEU A 109 8.87 -33.55 -12.99
CA LEU A 109 7.92 -34.22 -12.10
C LEU A 109 6.58 -34.52 -12.77
N GLU A 110 5.76 -35.35 -12.13
CA GLU A 110 4.40 -35.63 -12.58
C GLU A 110 3.54 -34.35 -12.57
N PRO A 111 2.59 -34.17 -13.51
CA PRO A 111 1.79 -32.94 -13.61
C PRO A 111 1.06 -32.52 -12.33
N ALA A 112 0.71 -33.48 -11.46
CA ALA A 112 0.06 -33.23 -10.17
C ALA A 112 0.98 -32.56 -9.12
N GLU A 113 2.29 -32.62 -9.32
CA GLU A 113 3.32 -32.06 -8.42
C GLU A 113 4.07 -30.87 -9.03
N GLN A 114 3.66 -30.48 -10.25
CA GLN A 114 4.13 -29.28 -10.91
C GLN A 114 3.30 -28.08 -10.49
N LEU A 115 3.96 -26.95 -10.25
CA LEU A 115 3.30 -25.66 -10.26
C LEU A 115 2.66 -25.43 -11.64
N PRO A 116 1.38 -25.05 -11.71
CA PRO A 116 0.71 -24.78 -12.97
C PRO A 116 1.50 -23.77 -13.81
N ARG A 117 1.87 -24.14 -15.03
CA ARG A 117 2.66 -23.26 -15.92
C ARG A 117 1.94 -21.96 -16.25
N GLN A 118 0.61 -22.02 -16.32
CA GLN A 118 -0.27 -20.88 -16.41
C GLN A 118 -1.43 -21.06 -15.43
N ILE A 119 -1.79 -19.99 -14.72
CA ILE A 119 -2.91 -20.00 -13.78
C ILE A 119 -3.52 -18.61 -13.60
N ASP A 120 -4.85 -18.59 -13.54
CA ASP A 120 -5.62 -17.40 -13.23
C ASP A 120 -6.12 -17.48 -11.79
N ILE A 121 -5.81 -16.46 -10.99
CA ILE A 121 -6.28 -16.31 -9.62
C ILE A 121 -7.11 -15.04 -9.50
N THR A 122 -8.38 -15.19 -9.15
CA THR A 122 -9.30 -14.08 -8.94
C THR A 122 -9.36 -13.71 -7.47
N PHE A 123 -9.08 -12.46 -7.17
CA PHE A 123 -9.19 -11.86 -5.85
C PHE A 123 -10.56 -11.17 -5.73
N ALA A 124 -11.34 -11.58 -4.74
CA ALA A 124 -12.62 -10.95 -4.43
C ALA A 124 -12.60 -10.39 -3.01
N GLU A 125 -12.79 -9.08 -2.88
CA GLU A 125 -12.96 -8.42 -1.58
C GLU A 125 -14.42 -8.52 -1.12
N SER A 126 -14.60 -8.90 0.14
CA SER A 126 -15.89 -8.90 0.84
C SER A 126 -15.71 -8.40 2.27
N VAL A 127 -16.80 -8.24 3.01
CA VAL A 127 -16.77 -7.87 4.43
C VAL A 127 -17.25 -9.06 5.24
N GLU A 128 -16.45 -9.49 6.23
CA GLU A 128 -16.81 -10.52 7.19
C GLU A 128 -17.06 -9.89 8.57
N ILE A 129 -18.00 -10.44 9.34
CA ILE A 129 -18.47 -9.86 10.63
C ILE A 129 -18.12 -10.72 11.85
N ASP A 130 -17.50 -11.87 11.63
CA ASP A 130 -17.20 -12.89 12.64
C ASP A 130 -15.70 -12.99 12.98
N ARG A 131 -14.85 -12.14 12.39
CA ARG A 131 -13.40 -12.12 12.58
C ARG A 131 -12.88 -11.15 13.64
N GLY A 132 -13.74 -10.28 14.16
CA GLY A 132 -13.35 -9.27 15.15
C GLY A 132 -14.56 -8.66 15.85
N ALA A 133 -14.33 -7.60 16.63
CA ALA A 133 -15.40 -6.87 17.31
C ALA A 133 -16.32 -6.09 16.35
N GLY A 134 -15.93 -5.95 15.07
CA GLY A 134 -16.69 -5.30 14.02
C GLY A 134 -16.41 -5.89 12.64
N PRO A 135 -17.09 -5.40 11.60
CA PRO A 135 -16.88 -5.85 10.23
C PRO A 135 -15.45 -5.59 9.74
N VAL A 136 -14.82 -6.59 9.12
CA VAL A 136 -13.45 -6.52 8.61
C VAL A 136 -13.45 -6.83 7.11
N PRO A 137 -12.78 -6.03 6.26
CA PRO A 137 -12.59 -6.37 4.86
C PRO A 137 -11.69 -7.60 4.75
N VAL A 138 -12.12 -8.57 3.96
CA VAL A 138 -11.39 -9.79 3.66
C VAL A 138 -11.25 -9.97 2.17
N VAL A 139 -10.19 -10.63 1.76
CA VAL A 139 -9.97 -11.07 0.39
C VAL A 139 -10.01 -12.60 0.36
N ARG A 140 -10.81 -13.13 -0.54
CA ARG A 140 -10.82 -14.55 -0.88
C ARG A 140 -10.31 -14.71 -2.30
N ILE A 141 -9.40 -15.67 -2.50
CA ILE A 141 -8.86 -15.98 -3.82
C ILE A 141 -9.50 -17.22 -4.42
N TYR A 142 -9.64 -17.23 -5.75
CA TYR A 142 -10.33 -18.27 -6.51
C TYR A 142 -9.53 -18.72 -7.72
N ARG A 143 -9.54 -20.03 -7.97
CA ARG A 143 -9.12 -20.64 -9.23
C ARG A 143 -10.35 -21.18 -9.95
N GLY A 144 -10.82 -20.45 -10.96
CA GLY A 144 -12.12 -20.71 -11.56
C GLY A 144 -13.23 -20.60 -10.48
N PRO A 145 -14.11 -21.61 -10.32
CA PRO A 145 -15.18 -21.57 -9.32
C PRO A 145 -14.71 -21.97 -7.90
N SER A 146 -13.51 -22.51 -7.76
CA SER A 146 -13.02 -23.08 -6.50
C SER A 146 -12.23 -22.05 -5.70
N THR A 147 -12.47 -21.99 -4.39
CA THR A 147 -11.66 -21.18 -3.48
C THR A 147 -10.28 -21.79 -3.30
N VAL A 148 -9.27 -20.94 -3.17
CA VAL A 148 -7.90 -21.32 -2.83
C VAL A 148 -7.58 -20.74 -1.46
N GLY A 149 -7.20 -21.58 -0.51
CA GLY A 149 -6.93 -21.15 0.87
C GLY A 149 -8.12 -20.58 1.64
N ASP A 150 -7.80 -19.95 2.77
CA ASP A 150 -8.73 -19.25 3.64
C ASP A 150 -8.81 -17.75 3.29
N PRO A 151 -9.90 -17.05 3.62
CA PRO A 151 -9.94 -15.60 3.44
C PRO A 151 -8.89 -14.90 4.29
N LEU A 152 -8.32 -13.83 3.75
CA LEU A 152 -7.28 -13.03 4.37
C LEU A 152 -7.81 -11.64 4.70
N ASP A 153 -7.59 -11.17 5.92
CA ASP A 153 -7.72 -9.76 6.30
C ASP A 153 -6.31 -9.15 6.47
N ASP A 154 -6.25 -7.89 6.87
CA ASP A 154 -4.98 -7.17 7.05
C ASP A 154 -4.22 -7.64 8.30
N ASN A 155 -4.85 -8.36 9.25
CA ASN A 155 -4.30 -8.70 10.57
C ASN A 155 -3.64 -7.52 11.30
N SER A 156 -4.16 -6.31 11.09
CA SER A 156 -3.67 -5.04 11.62
C SER A 156 -4.85 -4.18 12.09
N ASP A 157 -4.61 -3.33 13.10
CA ASP A 157 -5.59 -2.31 13.51
C ASP A 157 -5.78 -1.23 12.43
N ASP A 158 -4.81 -1.10 11.53
CA ASP A 158 -4.83 -0.21 10.38
C ASP A 158 -5.25 -0.97 9.11
N ASN A 159 -6.17 -0.40 8.32
CA ASN A 159 -6.49 -0.91 6.98
C ASN A 159 -5.36 -0.55 6.00
N ASP A 160 -4.35 -1.41 5.93
CA ASP A 160 -3.14 -1.25 5.13
C ASP A 160 -3.17 -2.05 3.82
N ASP A 161 -4.27 -2.76 3.57
CA ASP A 161 -4.52 -3.59 2.40
C ASP A 161 -3.60 -4.83 2.29
N TYR A 162 -2.94 -5.25 3.39
CA TYR A 162 -2.12 -6.47 3.43
C TYR A 162 -2.90 -7.74 3.06
N ARG A 163 -4.23 -7.73 3.13
CA ARG A 163 -5.09 -8.81 2.60
C ARG A 163 -4.86 -9.19 1.14
N TYR A 164 -4.21 -8.35 0.33
CA TYR A 164 -3.83 -8.66 -1.05
C TYR A 164 -2.41 -9.27 -1.21
N HIS A 165 -1.70 -9.58 -0.12
CA HIS A 165 -0.29 -10.02 -0.18
C HIS A 165 -0.06 -11.34 -0.94
N ASP A 166 -1.09 -12.16 -1.16
CA ASP A 166 -1.02 -13.36 -2.02
C ASP A 166 -0.54 -13.04 -3.44
N ALA A 167 -0.68 -11.79 -3.91
CA ALA A 167 -0.06 -11.34 -5.15
C ALA A 167 1.48 -11.48 -5.15
N LEU A 168 2.13 -11.34 -3.99
CA LEU A 168 3.58 -11.53 -3.82
C LEU A 168 3.96 -13.00 -3.95
N HIS A 169 3.18 -13.90 -3.34
CA HIS A 169 3.36 -15.35 -3.46
C HIS A 169 3.16 -15.84 -4.91
N LEU A 170 2.18 -15.26 -5.62
CA LEU A 170 2.02 -15.50 -7.06
C LEU A 170 3.23 -15.03 -7.87
N ALA A 171 3.84 -13.91 -7.47
CA ALA A 171 5.03 -13.41 -8.15
C ALA A 171 6.26 -14.27 -7.84
N HIS A 172 6.43 -14.77 -6.62
CA HIS A 172 7.47 -15.75 -6.31
C HIS A 172 7.27 -17.03 -7.15
N MET A 173 6.04 -17.53 -7.22
CA MET A 173 5.70 -18.69 -8.05
C MET A 173 6.03 -18.44 -9.53
N ALA A 174 5.53 -17.36 -10.12
CA ALA A 174 5.67 -17.05 -11.55
C ALA A 174 7.10 -16.68 -11.94
N VAL A 175 7.74 -15.82 -11.15
CA VAL A 175 9.03 -15.22 -11.52
C VAL A 175 10.22 -16.04 -11.00
N LEU A 176 10.12 -16.67 -9.82
CA LEU A 176 11.22 -17.48 -9.26
C LEU A 176 11.05 -18.98 -9.54
N GLY A 177 9.87 -19.41 -10.01
CA GLY A 177 9.51 -20.83 -10.08
C GLY A 177 9.41 -21.49 -8.69
N TRP A 178 9.27 -20.69 -7.63
CA TRP A 178 9.33 -21.14 -6.24
C TRP A 178 8.31 -20.39 -5.40
N SER A 179 7.43 -21.13 -4.72
CA SER A 179 6.56 -20.62 -3.66
C SER A 179 6.01 -21.82 -2.87
N PRO A 180 6.61 -22.21 -1.72
CA PRO A 180 6.05 -23.20 -0.83
C PRO A 180 4.63 -22.85 -0.35
N THR A 181 4.31 -21.56 -0.18
CA THR A 181 2.94 -21.11 0.13
C THR A 181 1.98 -21.52 -0.99
N MET A 182 2.26 -21.15 -2.25
CA MET A 182 1.38 -21.51 -3.38
C MET A 182 1.33 -23.01 -3.64
N ARG A 183 2.42 -23.76 -3.45
CA ARG A 183 2.39 -25.23 -3.51
C ARG A 183 1.42 -25.83 -2.49
N GLY A 184 1.38 -25.27 -1.28
CA GLY A 184 0.43 -25.66 -0.25
C GLY A 184 -1.02 -25.30 -0.62
N LEU A 185 -1.25 -24.05 -1.03
CA LEU A 185 -2.58 -23.54 -1.38
C LEU A 185 -3.19 -24.26 -2.60
N LEU A 186 -2.38 -24.63 -3.58
CA LEU A 186 -2.80 -25.32 -4.80
C LEU A 186 -2.77 -26.86 -4.70
N ASP A 187 -2.34 -27.41 -3.55
CA ASP A 187 -2.13 -28.85 -3.30
C ASP A 187 -1.26 -29.56 -4.35
N VAL A 188 -0.16 -28.91 -4.75
CA VAL A 188 0.83 -29.43 -5.73
C VAL A 188 2.21 -29.65 -5.08
N LYS A 189 2.22 -30.04 -3.81
CA LYS A 189 3.44 -30.40 -3.09
C LYS A 189 4.06 -31.67 -3.68
N ARG A 190 5.39 -31.73 -3.72
CA ARG A 190 6.16 -32.83 -4.33
C ARG A 190 6.26 -34.05 -3.41
N ARG A 191 5.11 -34.65 -3.07
CA ARG A 191 4.96 -35.77 -2.14
C ARG A 191 5.70 -37.04 -2.59
N SER A 192 5.96 -37.21 -3.89
CA SER A 192 6.75 -38.33 -4.44
C SER A 192 8.22 -38.28 -4.02
N ASP A 193 8.75 -37.09 -3.70
CA ASP A 193 10.07 -36.87 -3.12
C ASP A 193 9.92 -36.41 -1.65
N PRO A 194 10.06 -37.31 -0.66
CA PRO A 194 9.89 -36.98 0.74
C PRO A 194 10.80 -35.86 1.24
N ASP A 195 12.00 -35.69 0.66
CA ASP A 195 12.93 -34.64 1.07
C ASP A 195 12.56 -33.30 0.46
N ALA A 196 12.19 -33.25 -0.82
CA ALA A 196 11.66 -32.03 -1.43
C ALA A 196 10.38 -31.57 -0.71
N ASN A 197 9.46 -32.48 -0.44
CA ASN A 197 8.21 -32.19 0.28
C ASN A 197 8.45 -31.63 1.69
N ARG A 198 9.45 -32.17 2.41
CA ARG A 198 9.76 -31.78 3.80
C ARG A 198 10.60 -30.51 3.88
N ILE A 199 11.55 -30.31 2.96
CA ILE A 199 12.54 -29.22 3.03
C ILE A 199 12.08 -28.02 2.20
N GLN A 200 11.71 -28.26 0.94
CA GLN A 200 11.41 -27.19 -0.02
C GLN A 200 9.95 -26.76 0.03
N ASP A 201 9.02 -27.72 0.20
CA ASP A 201 7.58 -27.46 0.26
C ASP A 201 7.04 -27.51 1.70
N GLY A 202 7.93 -27.73 2.68
CA GLY A 202 7.59 -27.93 4.09
C GLY A 202 7.22 -26.63 4.80
N GLY A 203 6.64 -26.76 6.00
CA GLY A 203 6.16 -25.61 6.78
C GLY A 203 7.24 -24.56 7.08
N ARG A 204 8.51 -24.96 7.28
CA ARG A 204 9.61 -24.00 7.48
C ARG A 204 9.84 -23.13 6.25
N ALA A 205 9.79 -23.70 5.04
CA ALA A 205 9.97 -22.95 3.81
C ALA A 205 8.80 -21.98 3.58
N ALA A 206 7.56 -22.42 3.83
CA ALA A 206 6.37 -21.56 3.79
C ALA A 206 6.49 -20.39 4.78
N VAL A 207 6.82 -20.64 6.05
CA VAL A 207 6.99 -19.57 7.06
C VAL A 207 8.09 -18.57 6.67
N ILE A 208 9.18 -19.03 6.04
CA ILE A 208 10.21 -18.13 5.52
C ILE A 208 9.67 -17.25 4.39
N GLU A 209 8.88 -17.82 3.48
CA GLU A 209 8.24 -17.07 2.39
C GLU A 209 7.26 -16.02 2.93
N GLU A 210 6.36 -16.41 3.83
CA GLU A 210 5.42 -15.51 4.53
C GLU A 210 6.15 -14.38 5.26
N GLY A 211 7.20 -14.73 6.03
CA GLY A 211 8.01 -13.74 6.73
C GLY A 211 8.74 -12.78 5.79
N LEU A 212 9.16 -13.24 4.62
CA LEU A 212 9.71 -12.38 3.57
C LEU A 212 8.64 -11.47 2.97
N ALA A 213 7.44 -11.98 2.68
CA ALA A 213 6.33 -11.16 2.18
C ALA A 213 5.99 -10.02 3.16
N ALA A 214 5.87 -10.34 4.45
CA ALA A 214 5.62 -9.34 5.50
C ALA A 214 6.78 -8.33 5.65
N TYR A 215 8.03 -8.79 5.65
CA TYR A 215 9.20 -7.90 5.75
C TYR A 215 9.28 -6.96 4.54
N VAL A 216 9.14 -7.49 3.33
CA VAL A 216 9.17 -6.67 2.11
C VAL A 216 7.99 -5.70 2.09
N PHE A 217 6.81 -6.09 2.59
CA PHE A 217 5.66 -5.19 2.72
C PHE A 217 5.94 -3.98 3.59
N SER A 218 6.60 -4.17 4.74
CA SER A 218 6.99 -3.05 5.61
C SER A 218 7.87 -2.03 4.88
N VAL A 219 8.84 -2.49 4.08
CA VAL A 219 9.70 -1.63 3.27
C VAL A 219 8.93 -1.03 2.09
N ALA A 220 8.09 -1.81 1.42
CA ALA A 220 7.30 -1.35 0.28
C ALA A 220 6.37 -0.20 0.68
N ALA A 221 5.73 -0.27 1.85
CA ALA A 221 4.88 0.79 2.36
C ALA A 221 5.62 2.14 2.49
N GLU A 222 6.87 2.14 2.97
CA GLU A 222 7.74 3.33 3.04
C GLU A 222 8.14 3.86 1.65
N HIS A 223 8.15 2.99 0.65
CA HIS A 223 8.53 3.28 -0.73
C HIS A 223 7.33 3.40 -1.69
N SER A 224 6.14 3.76 -1.18
CA SER A 224 4.91 3.90 -2.00
C SER A 224 4.61 2.66 -2.85
N PHE A 225 4.85 1.48 -2.29
CA PHE A 225 4.70 0.17 -2.93
C PHE A 225 5.44 0.08 -4.26
N PHE A 226 6.61 0.72 -4.37
CA PHE A 226 7.44 0.80 -5.57
C PHE A 226 6.72 1.36 -6.81
N ALA A 227 5.72 2.23 -6.64
CA ALA A 227 4.90 2.75 -7.74
C ALA A 227 5.70 3.45 -8.85
N THR A 228 6.81 4.11 -8.52
CA THR A 228 7.66 4.85 -9.47
C THR A 228 9.08 4.32 -9.55
N GLY A 229 9.40 3.26 -8.80
CA GLY A 229 10.75 2.71 -8.71
C GLY A 229 10.94 1.51 -9.62
N ASP A 230 12.06 1.46 -10.33
CA ASP A 230 12.51 0.29 -11.08
C ASP A 230 13.46 -0.60 -10.27
N ARG A 231 13.69 -0.26 -8.99
CA ARG A 231 14.67 -0.91 -8.10
C ARG A 231 14.11 -1.18 -6.72
N VAL A 232 14.60 -2.27 -6.15
CA VAL A 232 14.40 -2.63 -4.74
C VAL A 232 15.68 -2.31 -3.95
N PRO A 233 15.59 -1.81 -2.70
CA PRO A 233 16.75 -1.60 -1.85
C PRO A 233 17.65 -2.86 -1.75
N ALA A 234 18.97 -2.66 -1.79
CA ALA A 234 19.93 -3.76 -1.92
C ALA A 234 19.99 -4.66 -0.68
N ASP A 235 19.71 -4.10 0.49
CA ASP A 235 19.58 -4.78 1.76
C ASP A 235 18.37 -5.72 1.80
N VAL A 236 17.23 -5.33 1.18
CA VAL A 236 16.06 -6.21 1.02
C VAL A 236 16.41 -7.43 0.17
N LEU A 237 17.04 -7.22 -0.99
CA LEU A 237 17.46 -8.33 -1.85
C LEU A 237 18.46 -9.25 -1.15
N LYS A 238 19.39 -8.67 -0.37
CA LYS A 238 20.34 -9.44 0.45
C LYS A 238 19.63 -10.24 1.54
N ALA A 239 18.58 -9.70 2.15
CA ALA A 239 17.77 -10.40 3.15
C ALA A 239 17.05 -11.61 2.53
N CYS A 240 16.40 -11.44 1.37
CA CYS A 240 15.78 -12.54 0.62
C CYS A 240 16.79 -13.67 0.35
N ARG A 241 17.94 -13.34 -0.25
CA ARG A 241 19.02 -14.31 -0.54
C ARG A 241 19.55 -15.01 0.70
N LYS A 242 19.67 -14.30 1.83
CA LYS A 242 20.19 -14.87 3.08
C LYS A 242 19.18 -15.80 3.75
N MET A 243 17.91 -15.40 3.81
CA MET A 243 16.86 -16.18 4.47
C MET A 243 16.56 -17.48 3.71
N THR A 244 16.69 -17.49 2.38
CA THR A 244 16.44 -18.66 1.53
C THR A 244 17.68 -19.43 1.11
N ALA A 245 18.86 -19.12 1.65
CA ALA A 245 20.14 -19.71 1.22
C ALA A 245 20.22 -21.24 1.31
N HIS A 246 19.38 -21.87 2.15
CA HIS A 246 19.33 -23.32 2.36
C HIS A 246 18.21 -24.01 1.57
N LEU A 247 17.48 -23.26 0.74
CA LEU A 247 16.38 -23.73 -0.11
C LEU A 247 16.81 -23.71 -1.58
N GLU A 248 16.06 -24.39 -2.45
CA GLU A 248 16.35 -24.48 -3.88
C GLU A 248 16.33 -23.11 -4.59
N VAL A 249 15.52 -22.16 -4.08
CA VAL A 249 15.46 -20.79 -4.59
C VAL A 249 16.76 -20.01 -4.38
N SER A 250 17.72 -20.53 -3.62
CA SER A 250 19.10 -20.00 -3.55
C SER A 250 19.80 -19.95 -4.92
N ARG A 251 19.34 -20.75 -5.90
CA ARG A 251 19.79 -20.70 -7.30
C ARG A 251 19.34 -19.43 -8.04
N ARG A 252 18.39 -18.66 -7.50
CA ARG A 252 17.86 -17.42 -8.12
C ARG A 252 18.70 -16.23 -7.75
N SER A 253 19.09 -15.43 -8.75
CA SER A 253 19.94 -14.24 -8.63
C SER A 253 19.29 -13.13 -7.79
N SER A 254 20.07 -12.10 -7.42
CA SER A 254 19.45 -10.92 -6.77
C SER A 254 18.53 -10.18 -7.73
N ALA A 255 18.83 -10.22 -9.03
CA ALA A 255 17.98 -9.67 -10.07
C ALA A 255 16.63 -10.40 -10.17
N ASP A 256 16.61 -11.73 -10.06
CA ASP A 256 15.38 -12.52 -10.06
C ASP A 256 14.43 -12.12 -8.92
N TRP A 257 14.98 -11.93 -7.71
CA TRP A 257 14.23 -11.40 -6.57
C TRP A 257 13.72 -9.99 -6.82
N GLU A 258 14.52 -9.11 -7.44
CA GLU A 258 14.09 -7.75 -7.80
C GLU A 258 12.91 -7.79 -8.78
N TYR A 259 12.95 -8.65 -9.81
CA TYR A 259 11.82 -8.83 -10.73
C TYR A 259 10.58 -9.35 -10.00
N ALA A 260 10.72 -10.37 -9.15
CA ALA A 260 9.59 -10.97 -8.44
C ALA A 260 8.90 -9.97 -7.53
N ILE A 261 9.67 -9.19 -6.76
CA ILE A 261 9.14 -8.15 -5.87
C ILE A 261 8.41 -7.07 -6.68
N LEU A 262 9.05 -6.50 -7.70
CA LEU A 262 8.43 -5.44 -8.50
C LEU A 262 7.15 -5.92 -9.21
N THR A 263 7.16 -7.14 -9.76
CA THR A 263 6.00 -7.75 -10.43
C THR A 263 4.86 -8.00 -9.43
N GLY A 264 5.17 -8.50 -8.23
CA GLY A 264 4.18 -8.70 -7.17
C GLY A 264 3.55 -7.40 -6.71
N TYR A 265 4.35 -6.34 -6.51
CA TYR A 265 3.81 -5.04 -6.11
C TYR A 265 3.05 -4.31 -7.23
N GLU A 266 3.36 -4.58 -8.49
CA GLU A 266 2.53 -4.13 -9.60
C GLU A 266 1.12 -4.70 -9.49
N MET A 267 0.99 -6.01 -9.28
CA MET A 267 -0.31 -6.66 -9.10
C MET A 267 -0.99 -6.24 -7.80
N PHE A 268 -0.25 -6.11 -6.70
CA PHE A 268 -0.77 -5.61 -5.43
C PHE A 268 -1.42 -4.23 -5.59
N ARG A 269 -0.75 -3.30 -6.29
CA ARG A 269 -1.30 -1.97 -6.55
C ARG A 269 -2.56 -2.03 -7.41
N ALA A 270 -2.56 -2.84 -8.47
CA ALA A 270 -3.72 -3.00 -9.34
C ALA A 270 -4.94 -3.58 -8.57
N LEU A 271 -4.70 -4.60 -7.75
CA LEU A 271 -5.72 -5.20 -6.89
C LEU A 271 -6.28 -4.21 -5.87
N ARG A 272 -5.41 -3.40 -5.26
CA ARG A 272 -5.80 -2.36 -4.30
C ARG A 272 -6.63 -1.26 -4.95
N GLU A 273 -6.25 -0.84 -6.16
CA GLU A 273 -6.95 0.18 -6.94
C GLU A 273 -8.36 -0.29 -7.34
N HIS A 274 -8.48 -1.53 -7.81
CA HIS A 274 -9.73 -2.08 -8.32
C HIS A 274 -10.56 -2.85 -7.28
N ARG A 275 -10.07 -2.98 -6.04
CA ARG A 275 -10.68 -3.75 -4.95
C ARG A 275 -11.00 -5.20 -5.33
N GLY A 276 -10.04 -5.83 -6.01
CA GLY A 276 -10.17 -7.18 -6.57
C GLY A 276 -9.76 -7.23 -8.04
N GLY A 277 -10.02 -8.36 -8.69
CA GLY A 277 -9.66 -8.61 -10.09
C GLY A 277 -8.96 -9.96 -10.27
N THR A 278 -8.56 -10.27 -11.50
CA THR A 278 -7.90 -11.52 -11.83
C THR A 278 -6.43 -11.27 -12.17
N VAL A 279 -5.54 -11.95 -11.46
CA VAL A 279 -4.11 -12.01 -11.74
C VAL A 279 -3.83 -13.26 -12.57
N HIS A 280 -3.23 -13.07 -13.74
CA HIS A 280 -2.82 -14.13 -14.65
C HIS A 280 -1.33 -14.37 -14.50
N ALA A 281 -0.95 -15.55 -14.00
CA ALA A 281 0.42 -15.95 -13.82
C ALA A 281 0.89 -16.85 -14.96
N ASP A 282 2.07 -16.56 -15.51
CA ASP A 282 2.77 -17.39 -16.50
C ASP A 282 4.21 -17.64 -16.03
N LEU A 283 4.49 -18.89 -15.65
CA LEU A 283 5.79 -19.32 -15.12
C LEU A 283 6.85 -19.49 -16.21
N VAL A 284 6.42 -19.67 -17.47
CA VAL A 284 7.33 -19.81 -18.61
C VAL A 284 7.78 -18.44 -19.08
N ALA A 285 6.84 -17.50 -19.21
CA ALA A 285 7.12 -16.10 -19.53
C ALA A 285 7.71 -15.33 -18.34
N ARG A 286 7.58 -15.86 -17.11
CA ARG A 286 8.00 -15.22 -15.85
C ARG A 286 7.30 -13.88 -15.62
N THR A 287 5.97 -13.86 -15.82
CA THR A 287 5.16 -12.64 -15.77
C THR A 287 3.89 -12.82 -14.96
N LEU A 288 3.41 -11.72 -14.37
CA LEU A 288 2.03 -11.56 -13.95
C LEU A 288 1.36 -10.48 -14.80
N THR A 289 0.11 -10.69 -15.18
CA THR A 289 -0.73 -9.66 -15.82
C THR A 289 -2.08 -9.56 -15.10
N PHE A 290 -2.83 -8.49 -15.33
CA PHE A 290 -4.02 -8.18 -14.55
C PHE A 290 -5.22 -7.90 -15.44
N THR A 291 -6.37 -8.48 -15.08
CA THR A 291 -7.68 -8.10 -15.60
C THR A 291 -8.51 -7.52 -14.46
N PRO A 292 -8.99 -6.27 -14.56
CA PRO A 292 -9.85 -5.70 -13.52
C PRO A 292 -11.13 -6.54 -13.37
N PRO A 293 -11.75 -6.56 -12.17
CA PRO A 293 -12.99 -7.28 -11.98
C PRO A 293 -14.01 -6.74 -12.97
N ALA A 294 -14.85 -7.62 -13.52
CA ALA A 294 -15.98 -7.18 -14.32
C ALA A 294 -16.72 -6.10 -13.51
N PRO A 295 -17.07 -4.95 -14.12
CA PRO A 295 -17.85 -3.94 -13.42
C PRO A 295 -19.02 -4.68 -12.79
N LYS A 296 -19.16 -4.60 -11.45
CA LYS A 296 -20.30 -5.20 -10.76
C LYS A 296 -21.51 -4.84 -11.60
N SER A 297 -22.28 -5.83 -12.06
CA SER A 297 -23.52 -5.57 -12.80
C SER A 297 -24.44 -4.85 -11.84
N ARG A 298 -24.27 -3.54 -11.73
CA ARG A 298 -25.22 -2.67 -11.07
C ARG A 298 -26.49 -2.87 -11.89
N PRO A 299 -27.64 -3.19 -11.28
CA PRO A 299 -28.89 -3.05 -12.00
C PRO A 299 -28.87 -1.67 -12.66
N ALA A 300 -29.31 -1.57 -13.92
CA ALA A 300 -29.30 -0.29 -14.62
C ALA A 300 -29.87 0.78 -13.67
N PRO A 301 -29.17 1.90 -13.45
CA PRO A 301 -29.58 2.87 -12.45
C PRO A 301 -31.03 3.22 -12.73
N SER A 302 -31.92 3.00 -11.76
CA SER A 302 -33.35 3.19 -11.92
C SER A 302 -33.78 4.62 -11.62
N LEU A 303 -32.88 5.43 -11.04
CA LEU A 303 -33.18 6.78 -10.57
C LEU A 303 -32.06 7.78 -10.91
N ALA A 304 -32.40 9.05 -11.11
CA ALA A 304 -31.45 10.15 -11.24
C ALA A 304 -31.88 11.28 -10.30
N LEU A 305 -30.91 11.88 -9.60
CA LEU A 305 -31.15 13.12 -8.87
C LEU A 305 -31.15 14.29 -9.85
N LYS A 306 -31.97 15.30 -9.58
CA LYS A 306 -31.97 16.53 -10.36
C LYS A 306 -30.62 17.23 -10.29
N LEU A 307 -30.18 17.77 -11.41
CA LEU A 307 -28.94 18.54 -11.50
C LEU A 307 -28.96 19.73 -10.52
N GLY A 308 -27.81 20.06 -9.94
CA GLY A 308 -27.70 21.16 -8.98
C GLY A 308 -28.17 20.82 -7.57
N LYS A 309 -28.60 19.58 -7.30
CA LYS A 309 -29.11 19.18 -5.99
C LYS A 309 -28.04 18.63 -5.06
N LEU A 310 -28.10 19.03 -3.80
CA LEU A 310 -27.25 18.54 -2.72
C LEU A 310 -28.09 17.81 -1.66
N VAL A 311 -27.88 16.52 -1.53
CA VAL A 311 -28.46 15.67 -0.47
C VAL A 311 -27.36 15.33 0.53
N VAL A 312 -27.64 15.50 1.82
CA VAL A 312 -26.67 15.28 2.89
C VAL A 312 -27.13 14.16 3.81
N PHE A 313 -26.23 13.25 4.17
CA PHE A 313 -26.42 12.28 5.25
C PHE A 313 -25.61 12.75 6.47
N GLU A 314 -26.31 13.05 7.56
CA GLU A 314 -25.73 13.50 8.83
C GLU A 314 -26.19 12.62 9.99
N GLY A 315 -25.47 12.68 11.11
CA GLY A 315 -25.90 12.00 12.33
C GLY A 315 -24.80 11.16 12.97
N LEU A 316 -25.21 10.27 13.87
CA LEU A 316 -24.32 9.53 14.75
C LEU A 316 -23.42 8.54 14.00
N ASP A 317 -22.25 8.25 14.59
CA ASP A 317 -21.34 7.21 14.10
C ASP A 317 -22.02 5.85 14.27
N ARG A 318 -21.79 4.95 13.30
CA ARG A 318 -22.44 3.61 13.23
C ARG A 318 -23.97 3.64 13.13
N ALA A 319 -24.55 4.74 12.63
CA ALA A 319 -25.99 4.87 12.38
C ALA A 319 -26.45 4.44 10.97
N GLY A 320 -25.58 3.79 10.19
CA GLY A 320 -25.94 3.23 8.87
C GLY A 320 -25.80 4.19 7.68
N LYS A 321 -25.23 5.40 7.86
CA LYS A 321 -25.04 6.40 6.78
C LYS A 321 -24.30 5.85 5.56
N SER A 322 -23.12 5.26 5.78
CA SER A 322 -22.30 4.73 4.68
C SER A 322 -22.97 3.56 3.97
N THR A 323 -23.70 2.71 4.70
CA THR A 323 -24.54 1.65 4.10
C THR A 323 -25.61 2.24 3.19
N GLN A 324 -26.32 3.28 3.64
CA GLN A 324 -27.35 3.93 2.83
C GLN A 324 -26.75 4.67 1.63
N ARG A 325 -25.56 5.25 1.79
CA ARG A 325 -24.83 5.89 0.69
C ARG A 325 -24.52 4.88 -0.40
N ASP A 326 -23.99 3.71 -0.03
CA ASP A 326 -23.63 2.65 -0.97
C ASP A 326 -24.87 2.06 -1.67
N LEU A 327 -25.99 1.90 -0.94
CA LEU A 327 -27.28 1.50 -1.53
C LEU A 327 -27.81 2.56 -2.50
N LEU A 328 -27.72 3.84 -2.16
CA LEU A 328 -28.13 4.94 -3.02
C LEU A 328 -27.26 5.05 -4.28
N GLU A 329 -25.94 4.86 -4.14
CA GLU A 329 -25.01 4.79 -5.27
C GLU A 329 -25.32 3.62 -6.22
N SER A 330 -25.91 2.54 -5.70
CA SER A 330 -26.27 1.38 -6.52
C SER A 330 -27.47 1.62 -7.45
N VAL A 331 -28.32 2.61 -7.16
CA VAL A 331 -29.56 2.89 -7.90
C VAL A 331 -29.55 4.23 -8.63
N LEU A 332 -28.67 5.16 -8.24
CA LEU A 332 -28.50 6.45 -8.91
C LEU A 332 -27.58 6.37 -10.12
N ASP A 333 -27.87 7.20 -11.12
CA ASP A 333 -27.01 7.34 -12.30
C ASP A 333 -25.65 7.97 -11.92
N ALA A 334 -24.59 7.16 -12.06
CA ALA A 334 -23.22 7.55 -11.76
C ALA A 334 -22.66 8.62 -12.72
N GLY A 335 -23.29 8.83 -13.89
CA GLY A 335 -22.91 9.91 -14.80
C GLY A 335 -23.38 11.30 -14.34
N SER A 336 -24.40 11.36 -13.49
CA SER A 336 -25.05 12.60 -13.06
C SER A 336 -24.99 12.84 -11.55
N THR A 337 -24.47 11.90 -10.74
CA THR A 337 -24.38 12.03 -9.28
C THR A 337 -22.97 11.80 -8.77
N THR A 338 -22.45 12.74 -7.98
CA THR A 338 -21.19 12.61 -7.26
C THR A 338 -21.45 12.23 -5.80
N PHE A 339 -20.63 11.34 -5.25
CA PHE A 339 -20.67 10.97 -3.83
C PHE A 339 -19.38 11.44 -3.15
N ALA A 340 -19.51 12.09 -2.00
CA ALA A 340 -18.37 12.58 -1.23
C ALA A 340 -18.54 12.28 0.26
N HIS A 341 -17.42 12.17 0.97
CA HIS A 341 -17.39 12.03 2.43
C HIS A 341 -16.45 13.06 3.04
N MET A 342 -16.89 13.70 4.12
CA MET A 342 -16.09 14.66 4.88
C MET A 342 -15.68 14.07 6.23
N PRO A 343 -14.42 14.27 6.66
CA PRO A 343 -13.43 15.20 6.12
C PRO A 343 -12.50 14.58 5.05
N SER A 344 -12.71 13.34 4.61
CA SER A 344 -11.77 12.68 3.68
C SER A 344 -11.63 13.40 2.33
N GLY A 345 -12.66 14.11 1.88
CA GLY A 345 -12.60 15.01 0.72
C GLY A 345 -12.22 14.30 -0.59
N PHE A 346 -11.63 15.09 -1.49
CA PHE A 346 -11.33 14.66 -2.86
C PHE A 346 -9.82 14.43 -3.08
N THR A 347 -8.96 15.16 -2.37
CA THR A 347 -7.52 15.20 -2.66
C THR A 347 -6.73 14.17 -1.87
N ASP A 348 -5.50 13.86 -2.31
CA ASP A 348 -4.59 12.98 -1.55
C ASP A 348 -4.23 13.60 -0.20
N PHE A 349 -4.11 14.94 -0.13
CA PHE A 349 -3.87 15.66 1.11
C PHE A 349 -4.98 15.43 2.13
N THR A 350 -6.24 15.63 1.76
CA THR A 350 -7.37 15.45 2.69
C THR A 350 -7.51 13.99 3.15
N ARG A 351 -7.26 13.03 2.25
CA ARG A 351 -7.29 11.59 2.60
C ARG A 351 -6.19 11.21 3.58
N ARG A 352 -4.95 11.71 3.39
CA ARG A 352 -3.83 11.47 4.32
C ARG A 352 -4.06 12.12 5.66
N LEU A 353 -4.49 13.38 5.67
CA LEU A 353 -4.76 14.10 6.93
C LEU A 353 -5.91 13.44 7.69
N TYR A 354 -7.00 13.08 7.02
CA TYR A 354 -8.09 12.33 7.66
C TYR A 354 -7.60 11.01 8.28
N ARG A 355 -6.82 10.20 7.54
CA ARG A 355 -6.24 8.96 8.06
C ARG A 355 -5.37 9.20 9.30
N LEU A 356 -4.59 10.28 9.30
CA LEU A 356 -3.79 10.66 10.47
C LEU A 356 -4.68 11.04 11.66
N LEU A 357 -5.79 11.75 11.44
CA LEU A 357 -6.70 12.16 12.51
C LEU A 357 -7.47 10.97 13.11
N GLU A 358 -7.75 9.94 12.32
CA GLU A 358 -8.37 8.70 12.80
C GLU A 358 -7.38 7.82 13.58
N THR A 359 -6.14 7.70 13.10
CA THR A 359 -5.13 6.80 13.71
C THR A 359 -4.37 7.44 14.87
N LYS A 360 -4.07 8.74 14.78
CA LYS A 360 -3.28 9.50 15.76
C LYS A 360 -3.86 10.91 15.96
N PRO A 361 -5.07 11.02 16.52
CA PRO A 361 -5.73 12.31 16.72
C PRO A 361 -4.92 13.24 17.65
N PRO A 362 -4.93 14.56 17.41
CA PRO A 362 -4.41 15.53 18.36
C PRO A 362 -5.10 15.43 19.72
N VAL A 363 -4.32 15.55 20.80
CA VAL A 363 -4.83 15.50 22.19
C VAL A 363 -5.78 16.67 22.49
N ARG A 364 -5.60 17.82 21.83
CA ARG A 364 -6.42 19.02 22.07
C ARG A 364 -7.63 19.05 21.12
N PRO A 365 -8.88 19.15 21.63
CA PRO A 365 -10.09 19.16 20.80
C PRO A 365 -10.08 20.23 19.70
N LEU A 366 -9.63 21.46 20.02
CA LEU A 366 -9.54 22.53 19.03
C LEU A 366 -8.59 22.20 17.87
N ALA A 367 -7.45 21.58 18.16
CA ALA A 367 -6.49 21.20 17.13
C ALA A 367 -7.09 20.16 16.16
N ARG A 368 -7.86 19.20 16.69
CA ARG A 368 -8.58 18.22 15.85
C ARG A 368 -9.63 18.91 14.97
N GLN A 369 -10.40 19.85 15.52
CA GLN A 369 -11.43 20.56 14.74
C GLN A 369 -10.83 21.48 13.67
N LEU A 370 -9.73 22.16 13.95
CA LEU A 370 -9.03 22.98 12.95
C LEU A 370 -8.43 22.11 11.82
N ALA A 371 -7.97 20.90 12.13
CA ALA A 371 -7.51 19.96 11.12
C ALA A 371 -8.66 19.45 10.23
N HIS A 372 -9.83 19.13 10.81
CA HIS A 372 -11.03 18.83 10.02
C HIS A 372 -11.45 20.01 9.14
N LEU A 373 -11.47 21.24 9.69
CA LEU A 373 -11.79 22.44 8.92
C LEU A 373 -10.79 22.70 7.79
N SER A 374 -9.53 22.33 7.95
CA SER A 374 -8.53 22.39 6.88
C SER A 374 -8.90 21.45 5.73
N CYS A 375 -9.30 20.20 6.05
CA CYS A 375 -9.82 19.27 5.04
C CYS A 375 -11.11 19.78 4.37
N HIS A 376 -11.97 20.43 5.15
CA HIS A 376 -13.22 21.00 4.65
C HIS A 376 -12.94 22.11 3.63
N SER A 377 -12.11 23.09 4.01
CA SER A 377 -11.72 24.22 3.17
C SER A 377 -11.10 23.77 1.85
N GLU A 378 -10.23 22.76 1.87
CA GLU A 378 -9.61 22.20 0.66
C GLU A 378 -10.63 21.58 -0.30
N SER A 379 -11.78 21.10 0.22
CA SER A 379 -12.79 20.38 -0.56
C SER A 379 -13.91 21.27 -1.10
N ILE A 380 -14.05 22.51 -0.64
CA ILE A 380 -15.21 23.37 -0.95
C ILE A 380 -15.36 23.64 -2.46
N GLU A 381 -14.28 23.97 -3.16
CA GLU A 381 -14.35 24.28 -4.59
C GLU A 381 -14.83 23.07 -5.40
N GLU A 382 -14.33 21.87 -5.10
CA GLU A 382 -14.73 20.64 -5.78
C GLU A 382 -16.17 20.23 -5.44
N LEU A 383 -16.64 20.47 -4.21
CA LEU A 383 -18.04 20.26 -3.84
C LEU A 383 -18.97 21.14 -4.69
N ILE A 384 -18.65 22.43 -4.81
CA ILE A 384 -19.42 23.38 -5.62
C ILE A 384 -19.40 22.96 -7.09
N ASP A 385 -18.24 22.59 -7.62
CA ASP A 385 -18.11 22.17 -9.01
C ASP A 385 -18.86 20.87 -9.30
N SER A 386 -18.80 19.90 -8.38
CA SER A 386 -19.55 18.64 -8.45
C SER A 386 -21.06 18.88 -8.53
N THR A 387 -21.59 19.77 -7.69
CA THR A 387 -23.01 20.17 -7.73
C THR A 387 -23.36 20.96 -8.99
N ARG A 388 -22.42 21.67 -9.63
CA ARG A 388 -22.69 22.33 -10.92
C ARG A 388 -22.74 21.34 -12.08
N ARG A 389 -21.91 20.30 -12.06
CA ARG A 389 -21.86 19.25 -13.08
C ARG A 389 -22.98 18.22 -12.96
N GLY A 390 -23.52 18.02 -11.76
CA GLY A 390 -24.48 16.97 -11.46
C GLY A 390 -25.29 17.23 -10.19
N ALA A 391 -25.74 16.17 -9.55
CA ALA A 391 -26.17 16.16 -8.16
C ALA A 391 -25.00 15.73 -7.25
N LEU A 392 -25.09 16.06 -5.98
CA LEU A 392 -24.11 15.69 -4.96
C LEU A 392 -24.82 15.00 -3.78
N VAL A 393 -24.31 13.84 -3.38
CA VAL A 393 -24.66 13.18 -2.12
C VAL A 393 -23.45 13.26 -1.20
N LEU A 394 -23.63 13.87 -0.03
CA LEU A 394 -22.56 14.17 0.90
C LEU A 394 -22.75 13.42 2.22
N ASP A 395 -21.81 12.54 2.57
CA ASP A 395 -21.72 11.91 3.89
C ASP A 395 -20.91 12.81 4.82
N ARG A 396 -21.59 13.39 5.80
CA ARG A 396 -21.15 14.46 6.70
C ARG A 396 -20.96 15.82 6.05
N TRP A 397 -21.49 16.83 6.72
CA TRP A 397 -21.45 18.23 6.39
C TRP A 397 -20.91 19.02 7.61
N TRP A 398 -21.14 20.33 7.67
CA TRP A 398 -20.70 21.12 8.82
C TRP A 398 -21.45 20.79 10.12
N TRP A 399 -22.58 20.07 10.07
CA TRP A 399 -23.31 19.70 11.29
C TRP A 399 -22.48 18.74 12.13
N SER A 400 -21.83 17.76 11.50
CA SER A 400 -20.84 16.91 12.15
C SER A 400 -19.75 17.73 12.86
N THR A 401 -19.33 18.87 12.29
CA THR A 401 -18.30 19.74 12.89
C THR A 401 -18.79 20.38 14.19
N LEU A 402 -20.05 20.81 14.25
CA LEU A 402 -20.61 21.38 15.47
C LEU A 402 -21.02 20.31 16.49
N ALA A 403 -21.68 19.24 16.04
CA ALA A 403 -22.15 18.17 16.92
C ALA A 403 -20.96 17.50 17.63
N TYR A 404 -19.94 17.08 16.89
CA TYR A 404 -18.76 16.43 17.46
C TYR A 404 -17.70 17.41 17.97
N GLY A 405 -17.62 18.62 17.42
CA GLY A 405 -16.59 19.60 17.80
C GLY A 405 -16.98 20.53 18.93
N TRP A 406 -18.25 20.90 19.04
CA TRP A 406 -18.76 21.82 20.06
C TRP A 406 -19.56 21.08 21.12
N TYR A 407 -20.67 20.45 20.73
CA TYR A 407 -21.60 19.87 21.69
C TYR A 407 -21.01 18.69 22.47
N ALA A 408 -20.23 17.81 21.80
CA ALA A 408 -19.51 16.71 22.46
C ALA A 408 -18.54 17.16 23.56
N THR A 409 -18.08 18.42 23.51
CA THR A 409 -17.13 18.98 24.50
C THR A 409 -17.85 19.76 25.62
N GLY A 410 -19.19 19.77 25.63
CA GLY A 410 -19.96 20.64 26.53
C GLY A 410 -19.75 22.14 26.28
N GLY A 411 -19.28 22.51 25.07
CA GLY A 411 -18.93 23.89 24.73
C GLY A 411 -17.52 24.32 25.17
N GLU A 412 -16.68 23.40 25.67
CA GLU A 412 -15.31 23.68 26.12
C GLU A 412 -14.26 23.46 25.02
N LEU A 413 -14.44 24.10 23.85
CA LEU A 413 -13.49 23.99 22.75
C LEU A 413 -12.27 24.92 22.89
N GLY A 414 -12.28 25.86 23.83
CA GLY A 414 -11.26 26.91 23.96
C GLY A 414 -11.46 28.10 23.01
N LEU A 415 -12.58 28.13 22.29
CA LEU A 415 -13.11 29.28 21.55
C LEU A 415 -14.52 29.59 22.04
N SER A 416 -15.02 30.80 21.78
CA SER A 416 -16.45 31.08 21.97
C SER A 416 -17.29 30.39 20.90
N GLU A 417 -18.54 30.05 21.21
CA GLU A 417 -19.45 29.42 20.25
C GLU A 417 -19.61 30.28 18.98
N ALA A 418 -19.75 31.59 19.16
CA ALA A 418 -19.88 32.54 18.07
C ALA A 418 -18.65 32.54 17.15
N THR A 419 -17.44 32.50 17.72
CA THR A 419 -16.21 32.40 16.95
C THR A 419 -16.12 31.08 16.18
N PHE A 420 -16.44 29.96 16.84
CA PHE A 420 -16.36 28.65 16.19
C PHE A 420 -17.39 28.51 15.07
N ARG A 421 -18.64 28.93 15.30
CA ARG A 421 -19.67 29.00 14.25
C ARG A 421 -19.28 29.91 13.10
N SER A 422 -18.66 31.06 13.40
CA SER A 422 -18.15 31.96 12.35
C SER A 422 -17.11 31.24 11.48
N LEU A 423 -16.13 30.55 12.08
CA LEU A 423 -15.12 29.80 11.31
C LEU A 423 -15.74 28.71 10.43
N VAL A 424 -16.71 27.97 10.97
CA VAL A 424 -17.43 26.94 10.22
C VAL A 424 -18.20 27.56 9.05
N ASN A 425 -18.89 28.68 9.28
CA ASN A 425 -19.67 29.38 8.25
C ASN A 425 -18.79 30.01 7.17
N GLU A 426 -17.60 30.54 7.51
CA GLU A 426 -16.66 31.06 6.52
C GLU A 426 -16.19 29.96 5.55
N VAL A 427 -16.07 28.71 6.02
CA VAL A 427 -15.70 27.58 5.17
C VAL A 427 -16.90 27.07 4.37
N TRP A 428 -18.05 26.86 5.01
CA TRP A 428 -19.18 26.14 4.43
C TRP A 428 -20.26 27.02 3.82
N GLY A 429 -20.23 28.34 4.02
CA GLY A 429 -21.34 29.25 3.71
C GLY A 429 -21.79 29.28 2.25
N SER A 430 -20.98 28.76 1.32
CA SER A 430 -21.30 28.64 -0.11
C SER A 430 -21.88 27.29 -0.53
N VAL A 431 -22.00 26.32 0.38
CA VAL A 431 -22.49 24.97 0.12
C VAL A 431 -23.74 24.75 0.95
N GLU A 432 -24.92 24.74 0.32
CA GLU A 432 -26.22 24.63 0.99
C GLU A 432 -26.93 23.35 0.56
N ALA A 433 -27.43 22.57 1.53
CA ALA A 433 -28.15 21.34 1.25
C ALA A 433 -29.61 21.60 0.86
N ASP A 434 -30.11 20.87 -0.14
CA ASP A 434 -31.55 20.82 -0.45
C ASP A 434 -32.30 19.90 0.53
N LEU A 435 -31.63 18.86 1.03
CA LEU A 435 -32.20 17.89 1.95
C LEU A 435 -31.12 17.27 2.84
N VAL A 436 -31.41 17.17 4.15
CA VAL A 436 -30.57 16.50 5.13
C VAL A 436 -31.33 15.30 5.71
N PHE A 437 -30.81 14.10 5.50
CA PHE A 437 -31.23 12.91 6.24
C PHE A 437 -30.41 12.80 7.52
N LEU A 438 -31.09 12.83 8.66
CA LEU A 438 -30.47 12.85 9.98
C LEU A 438 -30.68 11.51 10.70
N PHE A 439 -29.57 10.80 10.92
CA PHE A 439 -29.53 9.47 11.52
C PHE A 439 -29.20 9.58 13.03
N LEU A 440 -30.22 9.56 13.88
CA LEU A 440 -30.08 9.71 15.35
C LEU A 440 -30.04 8.38 16.13
N HIS A 441 -30.01 7.25 15.42
CA HIS A 441 -30.02 5.91 16.00
C HIS A 441 -28.78 5.12 15.57
N ALA A 442 -27.81 4.94 16.48
CA ALA A 442 -26.65 4.11 16.25
C ALA A 442 -26.98 2.61 16.42
N HIS A 443 -26.52 1.76 15.50
CA HIS A 443 -26.72 0.31 15.58
C HIS A 443 -25.66 -0.39 16.45
N LEU A 444 -24.54 0.29 16.69
CA LEU A 444 -23.42 -0.17 17.52
C LEU A 444 -22.94 1.00 18.38
N SER A 445 -22.43 0.72 19.57
CA SER A 445 -21.80 1.74 20.41
C SER A 445 -20.57 2.32 19.73
N ASP A 446 -20.36 3.63 19.84
CA ASP A 446 -19.17 4.31 19.35
C ASP A 446 -18.73 5.37 20.36
N VAL A 447 -17.44 5.42 20.67
CA VAL A 447 -16.86 6.35 21.65
C VAL A 447 -16.96 7.80 21.20
N ASN A 448 -17.07 8.05 19.89
CA ASN A 448 -17.23 9.39 19.35
C ASN A 448 -18.64 9.95 19.61
N ASN A 449 -19.64 9.10 19.79
CA ASN A 449 -21.02 9.48 20.10
C ASN A 449 -21.16 9.88 21.59
N ALA A 450 -20.33 10.83 22.03
CA ALA A 450 -20.32 11.35 23.39
C ALA A 450 -21.64 12.05 23.77
N ASP A 451 -21.86 12.22 25.07
CA ASP A 451 -22.98 12.97 25.61
C ASP A 451 -23.02 14.38 24.99
N GLY A 452 -24.19 14.80 24.50
CA GLY A 452 -24.38 16.09 23.83
C GLY A 452 -24.33 16.03 22.30
N VAL A 453 -23.73 15.01 21.66
CA VAL A 453 -23.67 14.94 20.18
C VAL A 453 -25.07 14.84 19.58
N LYS A 454 -25.91 13.96 20.13
CA LYS A 454 -27.28 13.76 19.65
C LYS A 454 -28.11 15.03 19.85
N GLU A 455 -28.05 15.61 21.05
CA GLU A 455 -28.72 16.86 21.40
C GLU A 455 -28.22 18.02 20.50
N GLY A 456 -26.95 18.02 20.14
CA GLY A 456 -26.35 18.97 19.21
C GLY A 456 -26.95 18.86 17.81
N TYR A 457 -27.07 17.64 17.28
CA TYR A 457 -27.75 17.42 16.00
C TYR A 457 -29.22 17.84 16.05
N GLU A 458 -29.95 17.50 17.12
CA GLU A 458 -31.35 17.91 17.31
C GLU A 458 -31.48 19.44 17.37
N ALA A 459 -30.57 20.12 18.07
CA ALA A 459 -30.55 21.58 18.16
C ALA A 459 -30.24 22.26 16.82
N ILE A 460 -29.32 21.70 16.02
CA ILE A 460 -29.01 22.21 14.68
C ILE A 460 -30.19 21.97 13.74
N ALA A 461 -30.79 20.78 13.78
CA ALA A 461 -31.94 20.42 12.96
C ALA A 461 -33.18 21.29 13.21
N ALA A 462 -33.40 21.69 14.46
CA ALA A 462 -34.51 22.55 14.84
C ALA A 462 -34.46 23.95 14.19
N ALA A 463 -33.31 24.39 13.67
CA ALA A 463 -33.15 25.69 13.03
C ALA A 463 -33.71 25.75 11.59
N ASP A 464 -33.82 24.61 10.91
CA ASP A 464 -34.33 24.52 9.53
C ASP A 464 -35.10 23.19 9.33
N PRO A 465 -36.26 23.02 10.01
CA PRO A 465 -36.97 21.74 10.03
C PRO A 465 -37.51 21.33 8.66
N ASP A 466 -37.74 22.28 7.75
CA ASP A 466 -38.29 22.02 6.43
C ASP A 466 -37.32 21.25 5.54
N ARG A 467 -36.01 21.34 5.79
CA ARG A 467 -34.95 20.64 5.03
C ARG A 467 -34.46 19.36 5.67
N VAL A 468 -35.00 18.99 6.82
CA VAL A 468 -34.52 17.85 7.60
C VAL A 468 -35.53 16.72 7.57
N VAL A 469 -35.02 15.51 7.37
CA VAL A 469 -35.74 14.27 7.55
C VAL A 469 -35.02 13.47 8.62
N ILE A 470 -35.64 13.32 9.79
CA ILE A 470 -35.13 12.40 10.82
C ILE A 470 -35.42 10.98 10.37
N VAL A 471 -34.38 10.18 10.20
CA VAL A 471 -34.49 8.79 9.75
C VAL A 471 -34.93 7.90 10.91
N PRO A 472 -36.10 7.25 10.84
CA PRO A 472 -36.56 6.37 11.90
C PRO A 472 -35.72 5.07 11.94
N PRO A 473 -35.65 4.39 13.10
CA PRO A 473 -34.89 3.14 13.22
C PRO A 473 -35.62 2.02 12.46
N MET A 474 -35.03 1.57 11.36
CA MET A 474 -35.58 0.54 10.48
C MET A 474 -34.48 -0.42 9.98
N SER A 475 -34.87 -1.45 9.21
CA SER A 475 -33.88 -2.29 8.52
C SER A 475 -33.13 -1.48 7.43
N ALA A 476 -31.99 -1.96 6.97
CA ALA A 476 -31.23 -1.28 5.91
C ALA A 476 -32.05 -1.13 4.61
N SER A 477 -32.86 -2.13 4.26
CA SER A 477 -33.73 -2.10 3.08
C SER A 477 -34.86 -1.09 3.26
N ASP A 478 -35.57 -1.13 4.39
CA ASP A 478 -36.69 -0.20 4.65
C ASP A 478 -36.21 1.25 4.75
N THR A 479 -35.00 1.46 5.31
CA THR A 479 -34.35 2.78 5.35
C THR A 479 -34.04 3.29 3.95
N HIS A 480 -33.59 2.41 3.06
CA HIS A 480 -33.33 2.79 1.67
C HIS A 480 -34.62 3.18 0.96
N ASP A 481 -35.68 2.38 1.07
CA ASP A 481 -36.99 2.67 0.48
C ASP A 481 -37.59 3.98 1.01
N PHE A 482 -37.39 4.24 2.30
CA PHE A 482 -37.78 5.50 2.95
C PHE A 482 -37.03 6.71 2.35
N ILE A 483 -35.70 6.60 2.21
CA ILE A 483 -34.87 7.66 1.59
C ILE A 483 -35.33 7.96 0.16
N ILE A 484 -35.55 6.91 -0.66
CA ILE A 484 -36.03 7.08 -2.04
C ILE A 484 -37.43 7.74 -2.06
N THR A 485 -38.31 7.35 -1.14
CA THR A 485 -39.65 7.93 -1.03
C THR A 485 -39.59 9.42 -0.70
N GLU A 486 -38.75 9.82 0.26
CA GLU A 486 -38.56 11.22 0.64
C GLU A 486 -37.94 12.05 -0.49
N LEU A 487 -36.93 11.52 -1.19
CA LEU A 487 -36.37 12.16 -2.38
C LEU A 487 -37.42 12.40 -3.46
N ARG A 488 -38.33 11.44 -3.68
CA ARG A 488 -39.45 11.57 -4.62
C ARG A 488 -40.47 12.61 -4.17
N GLN A 489 -40.92 12.53 -2.91
CA GLN A 489 -41.93 13.45 -2.35
C GLN A 489 -41.45 14.90 -2.38
N ARG A 490 -40.15 15.12 -2.15
CA ARG A 490 -39.51 16.45 -2.20
C ARG A 490 -39.11 16.87 -3.61
N GLY A 491 -39.42 16.06 -4.62
CA GLY A 491 -39.19 16.39 -6.03
C GLY A 491 -37.71 16.52 -6.39
N LEU A 492 -36.83 15.79 -5.72
CA LEU A 492 -35.38 15.79 -5.95
C LEU A 492 -34.93 14.75 -6.98
N LEU A 493 -35.80 13.82 -7.36
CA LEU A 493 -35.58 12.86 -8.44
C LEU A 493 -36.11 13.38 -9.77
N GLU A 494 -35.43 13.03 -10.87
CA GLU A 494 -35.94 13.25 -12.23
C GLU A 494 -37.20 12.39 -12.48
N PRO A 495 -38.15 12.85 -13.30
CA PRO A 495 -39.31 12.05 -13.71
C PRO A 495 -38.89 10.79 -14.46
N ASP A 496 -39.59 9.67 -14.22
CA ASP A 496 -39.28 8.36 -14.84
C ASP A 496 -39.32 8.38 -16.38
N ASP A 497 -40.03 9.34 -17.00
CA ASP A 497 -40.16 9.52 -18.46
C ASP A 497 -39.00 10.32 -19.12
N SER A 498 -37.98 10.71 -18.36
CA SER A 498 -36.86 11.56 -18.84
C SER A 498 -35.67 10.78 -19.39
N ARG A 499 -35.81 9.45 -19.56
CA ARG A 499 -34.72 8.51 -19.83
C ARG A 499 -34.87 7.76 -21.14
#